data_AF-A0A7V6AQ38-F1
#
_entry.id   AF-A0A7V6AQ38-F1
#
_cell.length_a   1.000
_cell.length_b   1.000
_cell.length_c   1.000
_cell.angle_alpha   90.00
_cell.angle_beta   90.00
_cell.angle_gamma   90.00
#
_symmetry.space_group_name_H-M   'P 1'
#
loop_
_entity.id
_entity.type
_entity.pdbx_description
1 polymer ?
#
loop_
_entity_poly.entity_id
_entity_poly.type
_entity_poly.pdbx_seq_one_letter_code
_entity_poly.pdbx_strand_id
1 'polypeptide(L)'
;MKWRSRRVSLGALVFLALFGIAVMATVELSKVRLRKPHFDEKVTASNLTMRAFSAVKNHAGETLVKDPIADPNSTGLIGDQFTIITTDRGDLGAKLTTTNPNWGAVVVDMLSEAGARREDYVAVAYTGSMPALNIAVLCAIETIGATPVIISSVGASMWGANNPEFAWPDMESVLFENGIIKHRSTSASLGGRGDAGGNVSPEGRAKLREIIERNGIDLIEAPTLDEAIDRRMEIYGSALPEGARYSAFVNVGGGLASIGSSQNLVAVRPGLNMTIPRGNFPRKGAMIRFAERGVPVINLSEVNEIARRYGLPVSPMPLPDVPHGDVYSELRYRLWLTVLVLAIYLAMVFVVIRVDLTSVIFPRKGRNGE
;
A
#
# COMPACT_ATOMS: atom_id res chain seq x y z
N MET A 1 -41.45 -15.85 -45.37
CA MET A 1 -40.06 -15.42 -45.10
C MET A 1 -39.15 -16.66 -45.21
N LYS A 2 -38.50 -16.89 -46.37
CA LYS A 2 -37.69 -18.11 -46.60
C LYS A 2 -36.23 -17.86 -46.19
N TRP A 3 -35.78 -18.57 -45.15
CA TRP A 3 -34.38 -18.59 -44.72
C TRP A 3 -33.57 -19.39 -45.77
N ARG A 4 -32.79 -18.70 -46.61
CA ARG A 4 -31.87 -19.35 -47.56
C ARG A 4 -30.47 -19.28 -46.97
N SER A 5 -29.94 -20.40 -46.50
CA SER A 5 -28.54 -20.50 -46.06
C SER A 5 -27.61 -20.48 -47.27
N ARG A 6 -27.32 -19.31 -47.81
CA ARG A 6 -26.14 -19.13 -48.68
C ARG A 6 -24.93 -18.86 -47.78
N ARG A 7 -23.81 -19.53 -48.07
CA ARG A 7 -22.55 -19.37 -47.34
C ARG A 7 -22.07 -17.91 -47.50
N VAL A 8 -21.87 -17.22 -46.38
CA VAL A 8 -21.27 -15.88 -46.36
C VAL A 8 -19.92 -15.92 -47.06
N SER A 9 -19.60 -14.94 -47.90
CA SER A 9 -18.34 -14.93 -48.65
C SER A 9 -17.15 -14.73 -47.70
N LEU A 10 -16.00 -15.34 -48.02
CA LEU A 10 -14.77 -15.17 -47.24
C LEU A 10 -14.38 -13.69 -47.10
N GLY A 11 -14.54 -12.90 -48.17
CA GLY A 11 -14.25 -11.46 -48.16
C GLY A 11 -15.12 -10.67 -47.18
N ALA A 12 -16.40 -11.03 -47.04
CA ALA A 12 -17.29 -10.40 -46.07
C ALA A 12 -16.92 -10.76 -44.62
N LEU A 13 -16.47 -11.99 -44.37
CA LEU A 13 -15.95 -12.40 -43.06
C LEU A 13 -14.64 -11.68 -42.71
N VAL A 14 -13.72 -11.54 -43.67
CA VAL A 14 -12.47 -10.78 -43.48
C VAL A 14 -12.77 -9.31 -43.20
N PHE A 15 -13.71 -8.70 -43.94
CA PHE A 15 -14.14 -7.32 -43.69
C PHE A 15 -14.70 -7.15 -42.26
N LEU A 16 -15.62 -8.03 -41.84
CA LEU A 16 -16.19 -7.99 -40.48
C LEU A 16 -15.11 -8.16 -39.40
N ALA A 17 -14.13 -9.04 -39.62
CA ALA A 17 -13.02 -9.23 -38.69
C ALA A 17 -12.17 -7.96 -38.57
N LEU A 18 -11.77 -7.35 -39.69
CA LEU A 18 -11.00 -6.10 -39.70
C LEU A 18 -11.80 -4.94 -39.08
N PHE A 19 -13.09 -4.86 -39.37
CA PHE A 19 -13.97 -3.87 -38.78
C PHE A 19 -14.10 -4.08 -37.26
N GLY A 20 -14.22 -5.33 -36.80
CA GLY A 20 -14.22 -5.68 -35.38
C GLY A 20 -12.93 -5.28 -34.67
N ILE A 21 -11.77 -5.48 -35.31
CA ILE A 21 -10.47 -5.00 -34.81
C ILE A 21 -10.46 -3.47 -34.70
N ALA A 22 -10.95 -2.76 -35.71
CA ALA A 22 -11.03 -1.29 -35.69
C ALA A 22 -11.98 -0.76 -34.60
N VAL A 23 -13.12 -1.44 -34.40
CA VAL A 23 -14.07 -1.19 -33.31
C VAL A 23 -13.39 -1.36 -31.94
N MET A 24 -12.69 -2.48 -31.74
CA MET A 24 -11.97 -2.75 -30.50
C MET A 24 -10.87 -1.71 -30.26
N ALA A 25 -10.08 -1.38 -31.29
CA ALA A 25 -9.07 -0.33 -31.22
C ALA A 25 -9.68 1.04 -30.85
N THR A 26 -10.83 1.38 -31.43
CA THR A 26 -11.54 2.64 -31.11
C THR A 26 -11.95 2.68 -29.64
N VAL A 27 -12.47 1.58 -29.09
CA VAL A 27 -12.87 1.49 -27.68
C VAL A 27 -11.64 1.53 -26.75
N GLU A 28 -10.55 0.87 -27.12
CA GLU A 28 -9.30 0.88 -26.36
C GLU A 28 -8.64 2.25 -26.31
N LEU A 29 -8.56 2.93 -27.45
CA LEU A 29 -7.90 4.24 -27.57
C LEU A 29 -8.75 5.40 -27.00
N SER A 30 -10.04 5.19 -26.76
CA SER A 30 -10.97 6.21 -26.27
C SER A 30 -11.19 6.18 -24.75
N LYS A 31 -10.44 5.34 -24.02
CA LYS A 31 -10.45 5.30 -22.54
C LYS A 31 -10.20 6.71 -21.98
N VAL A 32 -10.93 7.05 -20.92
CA VAL A 32 -10.75 8.30 -20.18
C VAL A 32 -10.16 8.01 -18.82
N ARG A 33 -9.22 8.86 -18.40
CA ARG A 33 -8.66 8.82 -17.06
C ARG A 33 -9.62 9.55 -16.11
N LEU A 34 -10.29 8.79 -15.26
CA LEU A 34 -11.16 9.34 -14.22
C LEU A 34 -10.41 9.35 -12.89
N ARG A 35 -10.52 10.45 -12.15
CA ARG A 35 -9.97 10.57 -10.80
C ARG A 35 -10.74 9.64 -9.87
N LYS A 36 -10.02 8.91 -9.02
CA LYS A 36 -10.63 8.13 -7.94
C LYS A 36 -11.07 9.04 -6.78
N PRO A 37 -11.96 8.56 -5.90
CA PRO A 37 -12.30 9.29 -4.66
C PRO A 37 -11.05 9.69 -3.87
N HIS A 38 -11.18 10.79 -3.12
CA HIS A 38 -10.12 11.36 -2.28
C HIS A 38 -8.83 11.71 -3.03
N PHE A 39 -8.95 12.12 -4.30
CA PHE A 39 -7.79 12.43 -5.15
C PHE A 39 -6.87 13.49 -4.53
N ASP A 40 -7.45 14.58 -4.02
CA ASP A 40 -6.68 15.70 -3.50
C ASP A 40 -6.01 15.34 -2.16
N GLU A 41 -6.69 14.59 -1.27
CA GLU A 41 -6.08 14.05 -0.05
C GLU A 41 -4.94 13.08 -0.38
N LYS A 42 -5.10 12.21 -1.38
CA LYS A 42 -4.05 11.29 -1.85
C LYS A 42 -2.80 12.03 -2.32
N VAL A 43 -2.97 13.05 -3.16
CA VAL A 43 -1.85 13.87 -3.65
C VAL A 43 -1.19 14.61 -2.49
N THR A 44 -1.98 15.15 -1.57
CA THR A 44 -1.47 15.85 -0.38
C THR A 44 -0.64 14.93 0.50
N ALA A 45 -1.12 13.72 0.80
CA ALA A 45 -0.42 12.74 1.63
C ALA A 45 0.89 12.28 0.99
N SER A 46 0.92 12.09 -0.33
CA SER A 46 2.13 11.70 -1.04
C SER A 46 3.16 12.83 -1.15
N ASN A 47 2.71 14.08 -1.31
CA ASN A 47 3.60 15.23 -1.22
C ASN A 47 4.18 15.42 0.20
N LEU A 48 3.37 15.19 1.25
CA LEU A 48 3.84 15.23 2.63
C LEU A 48 4.87 14.12 2.90
N THR A 49 4.58 12.89 2.44
CA THR A 49 5.52 11.75 2.48
C THR A 49 6.84 12.09 1.78
N MET A 50 6.79 12.67 0.57
CA MET A 50 7.99 13.06 -0.18
C MET A 50 8.82 14.13 0.56
N ARG A 51 8.16 15.10 1.20
CA ARG A 51 8.82 16.11 2.05
C ARG A 51 9.49 15.46 3.26
N ALA A 52 8.81 14.53 3.94
CA ALA A 52 9.36 13.79 5.06
C ALA A 52 10.58 12.95 4.65
N PHE A 53 10.50 12.23 3.53
CA PHE A 53 11.66 11.49 2.99
C PHE A 53 12.84 12.42 2.70
N SER A 54 12.58 13.61 2.16
CA SER A 54 13.64 14.59 1.88
C SER A 54 14.31 15.09 3.17
N ALA A 55 13.54 15.32 4.24
CA ALA A 55 14.08 15.72 5.53
C ALA A 55 14.97 14.64 6.16
N VAL A 56 14.52 13.38 6.14
CA VAL A 56 15.34 12.25 6.61
C VAL A 56 16.60 12.09 5.75
N LYS A 57 16.48 12.19 4.42
CA LYS A 57 17.62 12.11 3.49
C LYS A 57 18.69 13.16 3.78
N ASN A 58 18.27 14.40 4.08
CA ASN A 58 19.17 15.51 4.38
C ASN A 58 19.91 15.25 5.70
N HIS A 59 19.17 14.92 6.77
CA HIS A 59 19.76 14.61 8.07
C HIS A 59 20.72 13.41 8.00
N ALA A 60 20.30 12.33 7.33
CA ALA A 60 21.15 11.15 7.12
C ALA A 60 22.38 11.45 6.26
N GLY A 61 22.29 12.38 5.31
CA GLY A 61 23.43 12.79 4.48
C GLY A 61 24.53 13.50 5.26
N GLU A 62 24.18 14.13 6.38
CA GLU A 62 25.12 14.82 7.27
C GLU A 62 25.79 13.87 8.27
N THR A 63 25.16 12.72 8.56
CA THR A 63 25.50 11.88 9.71
C THR A 63 25.89 10.45 9.37
N LEU A 64 25.48 9.92 8.20
CA LEU A 64 25.60 8.50 7.87
C LEU A 64 26.34 8.24 6.57
N VAL A 65 27.08 7.12 6.54
CA VAL A 65 27.65 6.56 5.30
C VAL A 65 26.56 5.82 4.55
N LYS A 66 26.38 6.13 3.25
CA LYS A 66 25.35 5.51 2.40
C LYS A 66 25.97 4.43 1.54
N ASP A 67 25.39 3.24 1.55
CA ASP A 67 25.71 2.18 0.59
C ASP A 67 24.93 2.42 -0.72
N PRO A 68 25.59 2.79 -1.83
CA PRO A 68 24.92 3.06 -3.09
C PRO A 68 24.33 1.80 -3.76
N ILE A 69 24.74 0.60 -3.34
CA ILE A 69 24.18 -0.66 -3.82
C ILE A 69 22.87 -0.95 -3.08
N ALA A 70 22.85 -0.77 -1.76
CA ALA A 70 21.64 -0.98 -0.95
C ALA A 70 20.63 0.17 -1.11
N ASP A 71 21.08 1.41 -1.19
CA ASP A 71 20.24 2.62 -1.30
C ASP A 71 20.58 3.44 -2.56
N PRO A 72 20.25 2.92 -3.76
CA PRO A 72 20.62 3.56 -5.03
C PRO A 72 20.01 4.96 -5.23
N ASN A 73 18.91 5.28 -4.52
CA ASN A 73 18.27 6.60 -4.55
C ASN A 73 18.79 7.53 -3.42
N SER A 74 19.72 7.04 -2.58
CA SER A 74 20.32 7.75 -1.44
C SER A 74 19.27 8.35 -0.50
N THR A 75 18.19 7.60 -0.25
CA THR A 75 17.03 8.00 0.55
C THR A 75 17.36 8.23 2.02
N GLY A 76 18.37 7.55 2.58
CA GLY A 76 18.63 7.54 4.02
C GLY A 76 17.59 6.73 4.81
N LEU A 77 16.69 6.01 4.13
CA LEU A 77 15.64 5.17 4.73
C LEU A 77 15.98 3.68 4.66
N ILE A 78 17.10 3.34 4.05
CA ILE A 78 17.62 1.97 3.93
C ILE A 78 18.83 1.88 4.84
N GLY A 79 18.75 1.02 5.86
CA GLY A 79 19.87 0.76 6.77
C GLY A 79 20.80 -0.33 6.26
N ASP A 80 21.64 -0.82 7.16
CA ASP A 80 22.67 -1.80 6.84
C ASP A 80 22.13 -3.22 6.77
N GLN A 81 22.91 -4.10 6.14
CA GLN A 81 22.60 -5.52 6.15
C GLN A 81 22.57 -6.08 7.58
N PHE A 82 23.57 -5.76 8.41
CA PHE A 82 23.65 -6.21 9.80
C PHE A 82 24.26 -5.14 10.71
N THR A 83 23.63 -4.94 11.87
CA THR A 83 24.14 -4.14 12.99
C THR A 83 23.82 -4.86 14.31
N ILE A 84 24.28 -4.30 15.43
CA ILE A 84 24.00 -4.82 16.77
C ILE A 84 22.51 -4.78 17.17
N ILE A 85 21.68 -3.99 16.46
CA ILE A 85 20.23 -3.92 16.67
C ILE A 85 19.41 -4.60 15.56
N THR A 86 20.06 -5.31 14.63
CA THR A 86 19.35 -6.13 13.62
C THR A 86 18.67 -7.31 14.29
N THR A 87 17.34 -7.37 14.21
CA THR A 87 16.56 -8.46 14.83
C THR A 87 16.38 -9.64 13.89
N ASP A 88 16.00 -9.37 12.64
CA ASP A 88 15.49 -10.40 11.74
C ASP A 88 16.08 -10.26 10.33
N ARG A 89 15.93 -11.32 9.54
CA ARG A 89 16.21 -11.24 8.10
C ARG A 89 15.24 -10.28 7.42
N GLY A 90 15.74 -9.53 6.44
CA GLY A 90 14.93 -8.64 5.62
C GLY A 90 14.96 -9.06 4.15
N ASP A 91 14.14 -8.39 3.34
CA ASP A 91 14.22 -8.39 1.88
C ASP A 91 14.50 -6.96 1.43
N LEU A 92 15.67 -6.72 0.83
CA LEU A 92 16.07 -5.39 0.37
C LEU A 92 15.08 -4.82 -0.65
N GLY A 93 14.56 -5.68 -1.54
CA GLY A 93 13.59 -5.26 -2.56
C GLY A 93 12.32 -4.68 -1.93
N ALA A 94 11.74 -5.36 -0.94
CA ALA A 94 10.60 -4.87 -0.19
C ALA A 94 10.89 -3.52 0.50
N LYS A 95 12.11 -3.33 1.05
CA LYS A 95 12.49 -2.02 1.64
C LYS A 95 12.50 -0.93 0.58
N LEU A 96 13.15 -1.17 -0.55
CA LEU A 96 13.19 -0.24 -1.67
C LEU A 96 11.79 0.09 -2.19
N THR A 97 10.88 -0.89 -2.29
CA THR A 97 9.48 -0.65 -2.68
C THR A 97 8.78 0.36 -1.77
N THR A 98 9.09 0.37 -0.46
CA THR A 98 8.47 1.33 0.48
C THR A 98 8.95 2.78 0.31
N THR A 99 10.08 3.02 -0.37
CA THR A 99 10.63 4.37 -0.58
C THR A 99 9.88 5.20 -1.63
N ASN A 100 8.82 4.64 -2.22
CA ASN A 100 7.93 5.36 -3.12
C ASN A 100 6.98 6.29 -2.33
N PRO A 101 7.01 7.63 -2.51
CA PRO A 101 6.14 8.54 -1.76
C PRO A 101 4.64 8.34 -2.05
N ASN A 102 4.28 7.65 -3.13
CA ASN A 102 2.90 7.30 -3.46
C ASN A 102 2.26 6.29 -2.48
N TRP A 103 3.03 5.72 -1.55
CA TRP A 103 2.47 4.98 -0.41
C TRP A 103 1.54 5.83 0.47
N GLY A 104 1.78 7.14 0.57
CA GLY A 104 0.86 8.05 1.28
C GLY A 104 -0.56 7.97 0.71
N ALA A 105 -0.72 8.05 -0.62
CA ALA A 105 -2.00 7.89 -1.28
C ALA A 105 -2.63 6.50 -1.08
N VAL A 106 -1.82 5.43 -1.10
CA VAL A 106 -2.30 4.06 -0.87
C VAL A 106 -2.87 3.92 0.54
N VAL A 107 -2.20 4.47 1.55
CA VAL A 107 -2.71 4.44 2.93
C VAL A 107 -3.95 5.32 3.10
N VAL A 108 -4.01 6.50 2.46
CA VAL A 108 -5.22 7.34 2.45
C VAL A 108 -6.41 6.57 1.87
N ASP A 109 -6.22 5.83 0.77
CA ASP A 109 -7.29 5.03 0.16
C ASP A 109 -7.83 3.99 1.15
N MET A 110 -6.94 3.22 1.78
CA MET A 110 -7.32 2.18 2.76
C MET A 110 -7.96 2.75 4.02
N LEU A 111 -7.47 3.89 4.54
CA LEU A 111 -8.06 4.55 5.70
C LEU A 111 -9.45 5.11 5.39
N SER A 112 -9.61 5.72 4.21
CA SER A 112 -10.90 6.26 3.77
C SER A 112 -11.92 5.14 3.58
N GLU A 113 -11.52 4.01 3.00
CA GLU A 113 -12.37 2.82 2.84
C GLU A 113 -12.70 2.14 4.19
N ALA A 114 -11.76 2.17 5.15
CA ALA A 114 -12.02 1.76 6.53
C ALA A 114 -13.02 2.68 7.26
N GLY A 115 -13.31 3.85 6.69
CA GLY A 115 -14.25 4.83 7.24
C GLY A 115 -13.59 5.84 8.19
N ALA A 116 -12.26 5.91 8.25
CA ALA A 116 -11.55 6.91 9.06
C ALA A 116 -11.76 8.32 8.50
N ARG A 117 -12.07 9.26 9.39
CA ARG A 117 -12.36 10.66 9.08
C ARG A 117 -11.54 11.60 9.96
N ARG A 118 -11.64 12.89 9.67
CA ARG A 118 -11.12 13.94 10.53
C ARG A 118 -11.61 13.75 11.97
N GLU A 119 -10.74 13.99 12.94
CA GLU A 119 -10.99 13.85 14.40
C GLU A 119 -11.20 12.41 14.89
N ASP A 120 -11.19 11.40 14.01
CA ASP A 120 -11.16 10.00 14.45
C ASP A 120 -9.78 9.61 15.01
N TYR A 121 -9.76 8.51 15.75
CA TYR A 121 -8.53 7.92 16.26
C TYR A 121 -8.13 6.69 15.43
N VAL A 122 -6.83 6.55 15.16
CA VAL A 122 -6.26 5.38 14.47
C VAL A 122 -5.21 4.74 15.36
N ALA A 123 -5.35 3.46 15.68
CA ALA A 123 -4.33 2.72 16.42
C ALA A 123 -3.25 2.21 15.46
N VAL A 124 -1.97 2.40 15.78
CA VAL A 124 -0.88 2.12 14.86
C VAL A 124 0.23 1.34 15.55
N ALA A 125 0.58 0.19 14.99
CA ALA A 125 1.71 -0.63 15.41
C ALA A 125 2.82 -0.59 14.36
N TYR A 126 3.97 -0.03 14.73
CA TYR A 126 5.15 0.08 13.87
C TYR A 126 6.24 -0.92 14.22
N THR A 127 7.05 -1.21 13.21
CA THR A 127 8.38 -1.79 13.38
C THR A 127 9.43 -0.84 12.82
N GLY A 128 10.61 -0.82 13.43
CA GLY A 128 11.79 -0.16 12.85
C GLY A 128 12.21 -0.77 11.50
N SER A 129 11.67 -1.93 11.12
CA SER A 129 12.00 -2.59 9.86
C SER A 129 11.49 -1.86 8.61
N MET A 130 10.51 -0.95 8.69
CA MET A 130 9.88 -0.32 7.53
C MET A 130 9.75 1.21 7.68
N PRO A 131 10.86 1.95 7.89
CA PRO A 131 10.80 3.38 8.22
C PRO A 131 10.08 4.22 7.16
N ALA A 132 10.32 3.96 5.87
CA ALA A 132 9.64 4.67 4.79
C ALA A 132 8.12 4.47 4.79
N LEU A 133 7.66 3.26 5.14
CA LEU A 133 6.23 2.97 5.23
C LEU A 133 5.60 3.54 6.51
N ASN A 134 6.32 3.57 7.63
CA ASN A 134 5.87 4.23 8.85
C ASN A 134 5.61 5.73 8.58
N ILE A 135 6.52 6.41 7.87
CA ILE A 135 6.34 7.80 7.45
C ILE A 135 5.08 7.95 6.58
N ALA A 136 4.91 7.09 5.57
CA ALA A 136 3.74 7.16 4.68
C ALA A 136 2.41 6.97 5.42
N VAL A 137 2.38 6.05 6.40
CA VAL A 137 1.21 5.85 7.27
C VAL A 137 0.91 7.09 8.09
N LEU A 138 1.92 7.64 8.77
CA LEU A 138 1.74 8.82 9.60
C LEU A 138 1.27 10.03 8.79
N CYS A 139 1.90 10.29 7.64
CA CYS A 139 1.51 11.37 6.74
C CYS A 139 0.07 11.21 6.23
N ALA A 140 -0.36 9.97 5.94
CA ALA A 140 -1.73 9.70 5.49
C ALA A 140 -2.76 9.96 6.60
N ILE A 141 -2.51 9.50 7.83
CA ILE A 141 -3.39 9.73 8.98
C ILE A 141 -3.54 11.24 9.24
N GLU A 142 -2.43 11.97 9.26
CA GLU A 142 -2.46 13.42 9.47
C GLU A 142 -3.12 14.19 8.34
N THR A 143 -3.00 13.71 7.09
CA THR A 143 -3.67 14.32 5.93
C THR A 143 -5.19 14.18 6.01
N ILE A 144 -5.69 13.03 6.47
CA ILE A 144 -7.13 12.83 6.75
C ILE A 144 -7.59 13.70 7.94
N GLY A 145 -6.65 14.09 8.80
CA GLY A 145 -6.92 14.86 10.01
C GLY A 145 -7.36 14.00 11.18
N ALA A 146 -7.02 12.72 11.16
CA ALA A 146 -7.21 11.80 12.28
C ALA A 146 -6.02 11.88 13.26
N THR A 147 -6.21 11.37 14.47
CA THR A 147 -5.20 11.32 15.52
C THR A 147 -4.66 9.89 15.67
N PRO A 148 -3.38 9.64 15.35
CA PRO A 148 -2.78 8.33 15.57
C PRO A 148 -2.42 8.13 17.06
N VAL A 149 -2.61 6.91 17.55
CA VAL A 149 -1.98 6.41 18.78
C VAL A 149 -0.97 5.35 18.35
N ILE A 150 0.32 5.61 18.55
CA ILE A 150 1.41 4.89 17.89
C ILE A 150 2.22 4.13 18.93
N ILE A 151 2.38 2.83 18.72
CA ILE A 151 3.34 2.00 19.47
C ILE A 151 4.36 1.42 18.50
N SER A 152 5.64 1.68 18.77
CA SER A 152 6.75 1.24 17.92
C SER A 152 7.52 0.07 18.52
N SER A 153 7.99 -0.85 17.68
CA SER A 153 9.06 -1.79 18.03
C SER A 153 10.36 -1.28 17.42
N VAL A 154 11.36 -0.91 18.25
CA VAL A 154 12.57 -0.19 17.79
C VAL A 154 13.51 -1.06 16.98
N GLY A 155 13.68 -2.33 17.38
CA GLY A 155 14.49 -3.29 16.63
C GLY A 155 13.99 -3.44 15.19
N ALA A 156 14.95 -3.57 14.27
CA ALA A 156 14.70 -3.55 12.84
C ALA A 156 15.33 -4.77 12.17
N SER A 157 14.68 -5.30 11.14
CA SER A 157 15.29 -6.30 10.25
C SER A 157 16.45 -5.71 9.45
N MET A 158 17.20 -6.56 8.77
CA MET A 158 18.16 -6.13 7.72
C MET A 158 17.53 -5.04 6.83
N TRP A 159 18.32 -4.00 6.54
CA TRP A 159 17.95 -2.84 5.71
C TRP A 159 16.80 -1.97 6.22
N GLY A 160 16.27 -2.22 7.42
CA GLY A 160 15.37 -1.30 8.13
C GLY A 160 16.12 -0.13 8.76
N ALA A 161 15.49 0.58 9.70
CA ALA A 161 16.15 1.59 10.52
C ALA A 161 16.98 0.94 11.63
N ASN A 162 18.00 0.16 11.23
CA ASN A 162 18.85 -0.62 12.14
C ASN A 162 20.18 0.06 12.45
N ASN A 163 20.38 1.33 12.12
CA ASN A 163 21.56 2.05 12.59
C ASN A 163 21.34 2.47 14.07
N PRO A 164 22.19 2.06 15.03
CA PRO A 164 22.02 2.44 16.43
C PRO A 164 22.06 3.95 16.71
N GLU A 165 22.69 4.73 15.83
CA GLU A 165 22.77 6.19 15.95
C GLU A 165 21.63 6.90 15.21
N PHE A 166 20.85 6.18 14.41
CA PHE A 166 19.72 6.73 13.65
C PHE A 166 18.67 5.66 13.36
N ALA A 167 17.99 5.21 14.41
CA ALA A 167 16.92 4.24 14.35
C ALA A 167 15.57 4.91 14.08
N TRP A 168 14.49 4.12 13.99
CA TRP A 168 13.16 4.66 13.68
C TRP A 168 12.70 5.79 14.61
N PRO A 169 12.83 5.69 15.96
CA PRO A 169 12.51 6.79 16.85
C PRO A 169 13.26 8.09 16.55
N ASP A 170 14.53 8.01 16.15
CA ASP A 170 15.32 9.20 15.82
C ASP A 170 14.81 9.87 14.54
N MET A 171 14.47 9.05 13.52
CA MET A 171 13.84 9.55 12.29
C MET A 171 12.49 10.23 12.60
N GLU A 172 11.68 9.63 13.47
CA GLU A 172 10.41 10.19 13.92
C GLU A 172 10.61 11.53 14.66
N SER A 173 11.61 11.63 15.55
CA SER A 173 11.96 12.87 16.24
C SER A 173 12.41 13.96 15.28
N VAL A 174 13.26 13.65 14.29
CA VAL A 174 13.68 14.62 13.26
C VAL A 174 12.48 15.19 12.53
N LEU A 175 11.52 14.34 12.13
CA LEU A 175 10.32 14.80 11.42
C LEU A 175 9.41 15.67 12.30
N PHE A 176 9.28 15.30 13.58
CA PHE A 176 8.47 16.03 14.56
C PHE A 176 9.07 17.41 14.88
N GLU A 177 10.38 17.48 15.15
CA GLU A 177 11.10 18.71 15.46
C GLU A 177 11.12 19.69 14.28
N ASN A 178 11.14 19.19 13.04
CA ASN A 178 11.01 20.01 11.83
C ASN A 178 9.56 20.41 11.51
N GLY A 179 8.58 20.02 12.35
CA GLY A 179 7.17 20.34 12.16
C GLY A 179 6.53 19.72 10.92
N ILE A 180 7.12 18.63 10.40
CA ILE A 180 6.60 17.91 9.23
C ILE A 180 5.44 17.00 9.64
N ILE A 181 5.56 16.38 10.81
CA ILE A 181 4.52 15.58 11.47
C ILE A 181 4.18 16.22 12.82
N LYS A 182 2.98 15.92 13.33
CA LYS A 182 2.44 16.45 14.59
C LYS A 182 2.33 15.38 15.68
N HIS A 183 2.45 14.11 15.33
CA HIS A 183 2.38 13.00 16.27
C HIS A 183 3.63 12.14 16.19
N ARG A 184 3.89 11.39 17.25
CA ARG A 184 5.02 10.46 17.40
C ARG A 184 4.60 9.28 18.28
N SER A 185 5.43 8.26 18.33
CA SER A 185 5.25 7.08 19.18
C SER A 185 5.01 7.50 20.64
N THR A 186 3.90 7.04 21.21
CA THR A 186 3.60 7.25 22.65
C THR A 186 4.40 6.27 23.50
N SER A 187 4.63 5.07 22.99
CA SER A 187 5.39 4.04 23.67
C SER A 187 6.15 3.17 22.68
N ALA A 188 7.20 2.51 23.13
CA ALA A 188 7.97 1.61 22.30
C ALA A 188 8.49 0.39 23.05
N SER A 189 8.58 -0.74 22.36
CA SER A 189 9.31 -1.92 22.85
C SER A 189 10.62 -2.10 22.10
N LEU A 190 11.43 -3.05 22.57
CA LEU A 190 12.65 -3.45 21.87
C LEU A 190 12.35 -4.11 20.52
N GLY A 191 11.18 -4.76 20.37
CA GLY A 191 10.87 -5.56 19.18
C GLY A 191 11.58 -6.90 19.17
N GLY A 192 11.85 -7.43 17.98
CA GLY A 192 12.50 -8.74 17.81
C GLY A 192 11.74 -9.90 18.45
N ARG A 193 12.46 -10.99 18.78
CA ARG A 193 11.88 -12.20 19.35
C ARG A 193 11.27 -11.89 20.72
N GLY A 194 9.99 -12.23 20.88
CA GLY A 194 9.23 -12.02 22.10
C GLY A 194 8.91 -10.56 22.40
N ASP A 195 9.13 -9.65 21.45
CA ASP A 195 9.01 -8.19 21.65
C ASP A 195 10.00 -7.60 22.68
N ALA A 196 10.99 -8.40 23.10
CA ALA A 196 11.99 -8.08 24.12
C ALA A 196 13.44 -8.18 23.60
N GLY A 197 13.64 -8.17 22.28
CA GLY A 197 14.97 -8.29 21.67
C GLY A 197 15.67 -9.63 21.97
N GLY A 198 14.91 -10.72 22.05
CA GLY A 198 15.46 -12.04 22.40
C GLY A 198 16.41 -12.64 21.36
N ASN A 199 16.52 -12.03 20.18
CA ASN A 199 17.38 -12.39 19.06
C ASN A 199 18.56 -11.42 18.84
N VAL A 200 18.73 -10.41 19.69
CA VAL A 200 19.91 -9.53 19.69
C VAL A 200 20.78 -9.75 20.93
N SER A 201 22.02 -9.28 20.91
CA SER A 201 22.95 -9.39 22.04
C SER A 201 22.48 -8.56 23.24
N PRO A 202 22.98 -8.82 24.47
CA PRO A 202 22.73 -7.95 25.62
C PRO A 202 23.07 -6.48 25.35
N GLU A 203 24.18 -6.23 24.66
CA GLU A 203 24.60 -4.89 24.22
C GLU A 203 23.60 -4.28 23.23
N GLY A 204 23.12 -5.05 22.24
CA GLY A 204 22.07 -4.62 21.32
C GLY A 204 20.78 -4.23 22.04
N ARG A 205 20.36 -5.00 23.06
CA ARG A 205 19.21 -4.64 23.90
C ARG A 205 19.45 -3.37 24.72
N ALA A 206 20.67 -3.17 25.23
CA ALA A 206 21.03 -1.94 25.93
C ALA A 206 20.92 -0.74 24.99
N LYS A 207 21.44 -0.85 23.75
CA LYS A 207 21.28 0.18 22.71
C LYS A 207 19.84 0.46 22.33
N LEU A 208 19.01 -0.57 22.21
CA LEU A 208 17.57 -0.38 21.96
C LEU A 208 16.87 0.39 23.09
N ARG A 209 17.24 0.15 24.36
CA ARG A 209 16.71 0.95 25.49
C ARG A 209 17.23 2.39 25.45
N GLU A 210 18.51 2.59 25.17
CA GLU A 210 19.11 3.93 25.02
C GLU A 210 18.42 4.74 23.91
N ILE A 211 18.10 4.12 22.78
CA ILE A 211 17.35 4.76 21.68
C ILE A 211 15.96 5.21 22.15
N ILE A 212 15.24 4.37 22.90
CA ILE A 212 13.92 4.70 23.45
C ILE A 212 14.01 5.86 24.43
N GLU A 213 14.99 5.80 25.34
CA GLU A 213 15.23 6.82 26.36
C GLU A 213 15.63 8.17 25.76
N ARG A 214 16.59 8.20 24.82
CA ARG A 214 17.06 9.46 24.22
C ARG A 214 16.00 10.17 23.40
N ASN A 215 15.02 9.42 22.88
CA ASN A 215 13.87 9.99 22.18
C ASN A 215 12.72 10.35 23.14
N GLY A 216 12.81 10.04 24.43
CA GLY A 216 11.77 10.33 25.43
C GLY A 216 10.48 9.56 25.18
N ILE A 217 10.56 8.28 24.79
CA ILE A 217 9.40 7.42 24.54
C ILE A 217 9.24 6.45 25.72
N ASP A 218 8.01 6.19 26.15
CA ASP A 218 7.76 5.25 27.23
C ASP A 218 8.11 3.81 26.82
N LEU A 219 8.98 3.16 27.57
CA LEU A 219 9.38 1.77 27.34
C LEU A 219 8.25 0.80 27.73
N ILE A 220 7.86 -0.06 26.79
CA ILE A 220 7.09 -1.28 27.06
C ILE A 220 8.09 -2.40 27.33
N GLU A 221 8.24 -2.75 28.60
CA GLU A 221 9.02 -3.91 29.04
C GLU A 221 8.10 -4.89 29.74
N ALA A 222 8.09 -6.13 29.27
CA ALA A 222 7.25 -7.18 29.80
C ALA A 222 8.02 -8.52 29.81
N PRO A 223 7.84 -9.36 30.84
CA PRO A 223 8.44 -10.70 30.94
C PRO A 223 8.06 -11.64 29.80
N THR A 224 6.83 -11.54 29.30
CA THR A 224 6.29 -12.43 28.27
C THR A 224 5.68 -11.65 27.11
N LEU A 225 5.58 -12.32 25.96
CA LEU A 225 4.92 -11.73 24.79
C LEU A 225 3.44 -11.45 25.04
N ASP A 226 2.74 -12.29 25.80
CA ASP A 226 1.32 -12.06 26.14
C ASP A 226 1.17 -10.80 26.99
N GLU A 227 2.01 -10.62 28.01
CA GLU A 227 2.02 -9.39 28.82
C GLU A 227 2.40 -8.16 27.98
N ALA A 228 3.32 -8.29 27.02
CA ALA A 228 3.65 -7.21 26.08
C ALA A 228 2.46 -6.83 25.18
N ILE A 229 1.63 -7.80 24.80
CA ILE A 229 0.40 -7.59 24.03
C ILE A 229 -0.67 -6.92 24.90
N ASP A 230 -0.86 -7.42 26.12
CA ASP A 230 -1.86 -6.88 27.04
C ASP A 230 -1.53 -5.43 27.41
N ARG A 231 -0.26 -5.13 27.69
CA ARG A 231 0.21 -3.76 27.96
C ARG A 231 -0.04 -2.80 26.79
N ARG A 232 0.09 -3.28 25.55
CA ARG A 232 -0.26 -2.48 24.36
C ARG A 232 -1.75 -2.19 24.30
N MET A 233 -2.58 -3.19 24.55
CA MET A 233 -4.02 -3.04 24.55
C MET A 233 -4.48 -2.07 25.65
N GLU A 234 -3.80 -2.06 26.80
CA GLU A 234 -4.00 -1.05 27.85
C GLU A 234 -3.65 0.35 27.37
N ILE A 235 -2.46 0.54 26.75
CA ILE A 235 -2.02 1.85 26.23
C ILE A 235 -2.99 2.39 25.18
N TYR A 236 -3.41 1.55 24.22
CA TYR A 236 -4.44 1.96 23.26
C TYR A 236 -5.77 2.28 23.96
N GLY A 237 -6.16 1.52 24.98
CA GLY A 237 -7.39 1.77 25.73
C GLY A 237 -7.37 3.09 26.50
N SER A 238 -6.25 3.42 27.15
CA SER A 238 -6.11 4.61 27.99
C SER A 238 -5.82 5.90 27.21
N ALA A 239 -5.35 5.79 25.97
CA ALA A 239 -5.08 6.95 25.11
C ALA A 239 -6.36 7.61 24.55
N LEU A 240 -7.50 6.93 24.62
CA LEU A 240 -8.77 7.46 24.11
C LEU A 240 -9.56 8.24 25.16
N PRO A 241 -10.22 9.35 24.78
CA PRO A 241 -11.26 9.95 25.61
C PRO A 241 -12.41 8.98 25.89
N GLU A 242 -13.15 9.23 26.96
CA GLU A 242 -14.32 8.42 27.31
C GLU A 242 -15.34 8.38 26.15
N GLY A 243 -15.77 7.18 25.77
CA GLY A 243 -16.72 6.95 24.67
C GLY A 243 -16.12 6.98 23.27
N ALA A 244 -14.87 7.42 23.09
CA ALA A 244 -14.18 7.40 21.81
C ALA A 244 -13.81 5.97 21.38
N ARG A 245 -13.62 5.77 20.08
CA ARG A 245 -13.26 4.47 19.48
C ARG A 245 -12.27 4.68 18.35
N TYR A 246 -11.47 3.66 18.08
CA TYR A 246 -10.61 3.62 16.91
C TYR A 246 -11.42 3.32 15.65
N SER A 247 -11.22 4.10 14.59
CA SER A 247 -11.81 3.87 13.27
C SER A 247 -11.06 2.80 12.47
N ALA A 248 -9.76 2.64 12.73
CA ALA A 248 -8.93 1.62 12.12
C ALA A 248 -7.74 1.23 13.02
N PHE A 249 -7.20 0.04 12.78
CA PHE A 249 -5.89 -0.39 13.27
C PHE A 249 -4.94 -0.60 12.10
N VAL A 250 -3.76 0.02 12.15
CA VAL A 250 -2.73 -0.11 11.11
C VAL A 250 -1.54 -0.90 11.66
N ASN A 251 -1.27 -2.06 11.05
CA ASN A 251 -0.06 -2.83 11.30
C ASN A 251 0.98 -2.55 10.21
N VAL A 252 2.20 -2.19 10.60
CA VAL A 252 3.34 -2.11 9.67
C VAL A 252 4.36 -3.18 10.02
N GLY A 253 4.67 -4.05 9.05
CA GLY A 253 5.61 -5.14 9.21
C GLY A 253 5.10 -6.33 10.04
N GLY A 254 6.01 -7.03 10.71
CA GLY A 254 5.77 -8.36 11.28
C GLY A 254 5.97 -8.48 12.81
N GLY A 255 5.89 -7.38 13.55
CA GLY A 255 6.14 -7.39 15.00
C GLY A 255 5.20 -8.35 15.74
N LEU A 256 5.76 -9.30 16.50
CA LEU A 256 4.98 -10.38 17.12
C LEU A 256 3.93 -9.88 18.11
N ALA A 257 4.17 -8.77 18.82
CA ALA A 257 3.16 -8.18 19.71
C ALA A 257 1.96 -7.59 18.94
N SER A 258 2.15 -7.21 17.67
CA SER A 258 1.06 -6.78 16.80
C SER A 258 0.34 -7.98 16.18
N ILE A 259 1.09 -8.86 15.49
CA ILE A 259 0.49 -9.93 14.70
C ILE A 259 0.13 -11.18 15.53
N GLY A 260 0.73 -11.36 16.70
CA GLY A 260 0.62 -12.54 17.56
C GLY A 260 1.46 -13.73 17.09
N SER A 261 1.24 -14.17 15.85
CA SER A 261 1.95 -15.27 15.21
C SER A 261 2.01 -15.04 13.71
N SER A 262 3.10 -15.47 13.05
CA SER A 262 3.20 -15.44 11.59
C SER A 262 2.10 -16.25 10.90
N GLN A 263 1.58 -17.28 11.57
CA GLN A 263 0.45 -18.09 11.06
C GLN A 263 -0.84 -17.27 10.91
N ASN A 264 -0.99 -16.17 11.65
CA ASN A 264 -2.18 -15.31 11.55
C ASN A 264 -2.21 -14.51 10.25
N LEU A 265 -1.07 -14.29 9.60
CA LEU A 265 -0.97 -13.55 8.34
C LEU A 265 -1.62 -14.30 7.17
N VAL A 266 -1.88 -15.59 7.31
CA VAL A 266 -2.67 -16.37 6.34
C VAL A 266 -4.14 -15.94 6.36
N ALA A 267 -4.67 -15.62 7.55
CA ALA A 267 -6.06 -15.24 7.74
C ALA A 267 -6.28 -13.72 7.58
N VAL A 268 -5.31 -12.90 7.99
CA VAL A 268 -5.35 -11.43 7.84
C VAL A 268 -4.54 -11.01 6.62
N ARG A 269 -5.24 -10.80 5.50
CA ARG A 269 -4.61 -10.58 4.20
C ARG A 269 -3.86 -9.25 4.16
N PRO A 270 -2.86 -9.09 3.26
CA PRO A 270 -2.22 -7.81 3.01
C PRO A 270 -3.21 -6.74 2.50
N GLY A 271 -3.12 -5.54 3.07
CA GLY A 271 -4.00 -4.40 2.80
C GLY A 271 -5.16 -4.28 3.81
N LEU A 272 -6.26 -3.69 3.38
CA LEU A 272 -7.45 -3.47 4.21
C LEU A 272 -8.26 -4.77 4.42
N ASN A 273 -8.63 -5.02 5.68
CA ASN A 273 -9.52 -6.08 6.11
C ASN A 273 -10.64 -5.46 6.95
N MET A 274 -11.84 -5.34 6.39
CA MET A 274 -13.02 -4.85 7.13
C MET A 274 -13.45 -5.80 8.24
N THR A 275 -13.27 -7.10 8.01
CA THR A 275 -13.53 -8.17 8.97
C THR A 275 -12.53 -9.29 8.75
N ILE A 276 -12.15 -10.00 9.80
CA ILE A 276 -11.33 -11.21 9.69
C ILE A 276 -12.20 -12.47 9.83
N PRO A 277 -11.80 -13.61 9.24
CA PRO A 277 -12.50 -14.87 9.45
C PRO A 277 -12.57 -15.24 10.93
N ARG A 278 -13.72 -15.78 11.38
CA ARG A 278 -13.82 -16.39 12.71
C ARG A 278 -12.96 -17.64 12.72
N GLY A 279 -12.00 -17.71 13.64
CA GLY A 279 -11.08 -18.83 13.72
C GLY A 279 -10.32 -18.86 15.03
N ASN A 280 -9.69 -20.00 15.30
CA ASN A 280 -8.77 -20.12 16.42
C ASN A 280 -7.39 -19.65 15.98
N PHE A 281 -6.99 -18.46 16.44
CA PHE A 281 -5.66 -17.90 16.18
C PHE A 281 -4.67 -18.46 17.21
N PRO A 282 -3.51 -19.01 16.80
CA PRO A 282 -2.51 -19.57 17.72
C PRO A 282 -2.10 -18.63 18.85
N ARG A 283 -2.00 -17.33 18.55
CA ARG A 283 -1.81 -16.25 19.53
C ARG A 283 -2.47 -14.99 19.00
N LYS A 284 -3.20 -14.28 19.84
CA LYS A 284 -3.93 -13.07 19.45
C LYS A 284 -3.14 -11.82 19.82
N GLY A 285 -2.33 -11.32 18.89
CA GLY A 285 -1.66 -10.02 19.03
C GLY A 285 -2.65 -8.86 18.94
N ALA A 286 -2.15 -7.64 19.11
CA ALA A 286 -2.99 -6.43 19.07
C ALA A 286 -3.87 -6.37 17.82
N MET A 287 -3.32 -6.68 16.64
CA MET A 287 -4.04 -6.69 15.36
C MET A 287 -5.29 -7.58 15.39
N ILE A 288 -5.16 -8.80 15.92
CA ILE A 288 -6.28 -9.75 16.02
C ILE A 288 -7.30 -9.27 17.05
N ARG A 289 -6.84 -8.73 18.19
CA ARG A 289 -7.71 -8.18 19.25
C ARG A 289 -8.55 -7.01 18.74
N PHE A 290 -7.99 -6.15 17.90
CA PHE A 290 -8.72 -5.05 17.26
C PHE A 290 -9.76 -5.56 16.26
N ALA A 291 -9.38 -6.49 15.40
CA ALA A 291 -10.30 -7.08 14.44
C ALA A 291 -11.48 -7.83 15.10
N GLU A 292 -11.23 -8.54 16.20
CA GLU A 292 -12.29 -9.21 16.98
C GLU A 292 -13.26 -8.22 17.65
N ARG A 293 -12.82 -6.98 17.89
CA ARG A 293 -13.66 -5.87 18.37
C ARG A 293 -14.39 -5.13 17.24
N GLY A 294 -14.29 -5.63 15.99
CA GLY A 294 -14.94 -5.05 14.82
C GLY A 294 -14.25 -3.80 14.26
N VAL A 295 -13.00 -3.54 14.66
CA VAL A 295 -12.20 -2.43 14.08
C VAL A 295 -11.53 -2.93 12.79
N PRO A 296 -11.71 -2.23 11.65
CA PRO A 296 -11.00 -2.55 10.41
C PRO A 296 -9.48 -2.57 10.59
N VAL A 297 -8.82 -3.55 9.99
CA VAL A 297 -7.36 -3.73 10.07
C VAL A 297 -6.71 -3.49 8.72
N ILE A 298 -5.74 -2.59 8.68
CA ILE A 298 -4.85 -2.38 7.54
C ILE A 298 -3.53 -3.09 7.85
N ASN A 299 -3.28 -4.21 7.17
CA ASN A 299 -2.07 -5.01 7.38
C ASN A 299 -1.03 -4.75 6.27
N LEU A 300 0.04 -4.05 6.61
CA LEU A 300 1.14 -3.68 5.71
C LEU A 300 2.37 -4.58 5.91
N SER A 301 2.17 -5.91 5.87
CA SER A 301 3.26 -6.89 5.97
C SER A 301 3.86 -7.28 4.61
N GLU A 302 3.03 -7.45 3.58
CA GLU A 302 3.45 -7.87 2.22
C GLU A 302 3.44 -6.70 1.24
N VAL A 303 4.43 -5.84 1.37
CA VAL A 303 4.55 -4.57 0.64
C VAL A 303 4.50 -4.77 -0.87
N ASN A 304 5.22 -5.76 -1.41
CA ASN A 304 5.29 -5.98 -2.86
C ASN A 304 3.95 -6.44 -3.46
N GLU A 305 3.16 -7.20 -2.71
CA GLU A 305 1.81 -7.59 -3.15
C GLU A 305 0.89 -6.37 -3.22
N ILE A 306 0.90 -5.55 -2.18
CA ILE A 306 0.08 -4.34 -2.10
C ILE A 306 0.53 -3.35 -3.20
N ALA A 307 1.83 -3.16 -3.40
CA ALA A 307 2.36 -2.31 -4.47
C ALA A 307 1.80 -2.70 -5.84
N ARG A 308 1.86 -3.99 -6.19
CA ARG A 308 1.30 -4.50 -7.46
C ARG A 308 -0.21 -4.26 -7.56
N ARG A 309 -0.96 -4.46 -6.48
CA ARG A 309 -2.42 -4.24 -6.44
C ARG A 309 -2.80 -2.77 -6.71
N TYR A 310 -1.97 -1.84 -6.25
CA TYR A 310 -2.17 -0.40 -6.43
C TYR A 310 -1.43 0.18 -7.65
N GLY A 311 -0.81 -0.66 -8.48
CA GLY A 311 -0.06 -0.21 -9.66
C GLY A 311 1.20 0.60 -9.33
N LEU A 312 1.81 0.36 -8.16
CA LEU A 312 3.11 0.94 -7.80
C LEU A 312 4.25 0.03 -8.27
N PRO A 313 5.37 0.60 -8.75
CA PRO A 313 6.57 -0.17 -9.08
C PRO A 313 7.18 -0.81 -7.83
N VAL A 314 7.71 -2.03 -8.01
CA VAL A 314 8.47 -2.76 -6.98
C VAL A 314 9.95 -2.36 -7.10
N SER A 315 10.59 -2.03 -5.98
CA SER A 315 11.99 -1.58 -5.89
C SER A 315 12.36 -0.49 -6.91
N PRO A 316 11.66 0.67 -6.94
CA PRO A 316 11.83 1.65 -8.00
C PRO A 316 13.21 2.33 -7.99
N MET A 317 13.81 2.44 -9.17
CA MET A 317 15.01 3.21 -9.44
C MET A 317 14.90 3.79 -10.87
N PRO A 318 14.70 5.11 -11.05
CA PRO A 318 14.57 6.16 -10.03
C PRO A 318 13.25 6.08 -9.24
N LEU A 319 13.13 6.87 -8.17
CA LEU A 319 11.87 7.01 -7.43
C LEU A 319 10.77 7.61 -8.32
N PRO A 320 9.51 7.17 -8.22
CA PRO A 320 8.42 7.70 -9.04
C PRO A 320 7.95 9.08 -8.55
N ASP A 321 7.52 9.92 -9.49
CA ASP A 321 6.91 11.23 -9.20
C ASP A 321 5.55 11.09 -8.48
N VAL A 322 5.05 12.20 -7.93
CA VAL A 322 3.69 12.30 -7.38
C VAL A 322 2.84 13.15 -8.33
N PRO A 323 1.66 12.69 -8.80
CA PRO A 323 1.03 11.39 -8.54
C PRO A 323 1.52 10.26 -9.48
N HIS A 324 1.71 9.05 -8.94
CA HIS A 324 2.00 7.84 -9.71
C HIS A 324 1.29 6.60 -9.15
N GLY A 325 0.74 5.77 -10.05
CA GLY A 325 0.03 4.53 -9.73
C GLY A 325 -1.49 4.61 -9.89
N ASP A 326 -2.14 3.44 -9.84
CA ASP A 326 -3.58 3.28 -10.08
C ASP A 326 -4.45 3.76 -8.91
N VAL A 327 -3.82 4.16 -7.79
CA VAL A 327 -4.50 4.71 -6.61
C VAL A 327 -5.16 6.07 -6.88
N TYR A 328 -4.62 6.84 -7.83
CA TYR A 328 -5.09 8.19 -8.14
C TYR A 328 -6.19 8.21 -9.20
N SER A 329 -6.07 7.36 -10.21
CA SER A 329 -6.97 7.40 -11.35
C SER A 329 -7.06 6.06 -12.02
N GLU A 330 -8.20 5.81 -12.66
CA GLU A 330 -8.42 4.61 -13.44
C GLU A 330 -8.84 4.97 -14.86
N LEU A 331 -8.39 4.15 -15.82
CA LEU A 331 -8.82 4.24 -17.20
C LEU A 331 -10.17 3.54 -17.33
N ARG A 332 -11.25 4.31 -17.52
CA ARG A 332 -12.58 3.76 -17.80
C ARG A 332 -12.91 3.90 -19.28
N TYR A 333 -13.59 2.89 -19.81
CA TYR A 333 -14.23 2.99 -21.12
C TYR A 333 -15.34 4.04 -21.08
N ARG A 334 -15.46 4.82 -22.15
CA ARG A 334 -16.62 5.69 -22.38
C ARG A 334 -17.82 4.80 -22.72
N LEU A 335 -18.60 4.41 -21.71
CA LEU A 335 -19.68 3.41 -21.86
C LEU A 335 -20.62 3.74 -23.04
N TRP A 336 -20.99 5.00 -23.22
CA TRP A 336 -21.83 5.44 -24.34
C TRP A 336 -21.19 5.15 -25.71
N LEU A 337 -19.88 5.37 -25.84
CA LEU A 337 -19.12 5.10 -27.07
C LEU A 337 -18.98 3.60 -27.28
N THR A 338 -18.68 2.84 -26.23
CA THR A 338 -18.63 1.37 -26.28
C THR A 338 -19.95 0.79 -26.75
N VAL A 339 -21.08 1.25 -26.19
CA VAL A 339 -22.44 0.81 -26.58
C VAL A 339 -22.75 1.22 -28.02
N LEU A 340 -22.45 2.45 -28.41
CA LEU A 340 -22.68 2.95 -29.77
C LEU A 340 -21.92 2.13 -30.82
N VAL A 341 -20.62 1.92 -30.61
CA VAL A 341 -19.77 1.21 -31.57
C VAL A 341 -20.14 -0.28 -31.60
N LEU A 342 -20.50 -0.88 -30.46
CA LEU A 342 -21.05 -2.24 -30.41
C LEU A 342 -22.36 -2.36 -31.21
N ALA A 343 -23.28 -1.41 -31.07
CA ALA A 343 -24.53 -1.40 -31.82
C ALA A 343 -24.29 -1.29 -33.33
N ILE A 344 -23.34 -0.44 -33.76
CA ILE A 344 -22.94 -0.31 -35.16
C ILE A 344 -22.34 -1.63 -35.68
N TYR A 345 -21.49 -2.29 -34.88
CA TYR A 345 -20.92 -3.59 -35.24
C TYR A 345 -21.99 -4.67 -35.42
N LEU A 346 -22.92 -4.79 -34.48
CA LEU A 346 -24.04 -5.75 -34.58
C LEU A 346 -24.95 -5.47 -35.79
N ALA A 347 -25.24 -4.20 -36.06
CA ALA A 347 -25.99 -3.81 -37.25
C ALA A 347 -25.24 -4.19 -38.53
N MET A 348 -23.92 -3.97 -38.59
CA MET A 348 -23.09 -4.35 -39.74
C MET A 348 -23.10 -5.86 -39.95
N VAL A 349 -22.94 -6.66 -38.89
CA VAL A 349 -23.03 -8.13 -38.94
C VAL A 349 -24.40 -8.55 -39.47
N PHE A 350 -25.48 -7.96 -38.96
CA PHE A 350 -26.84 -8.25 -39.42
C PHE A 350 -27.01 -7.94 -40.92
N VAL A 351 -26.53 -6.78 -41.37
CA VAL A 351 -26.56 -6.39 -42.79
C VAL A 351 -25.76 -7.36 -43.63
N VAL A 352 -24.53 -7.72 -43.25
CA VAL A 352 -23.69 -8.68 -44.01
C VAL A 352 -24.33 -10.07 -44.11
N ILE A 353 -25.01 -10.53 -43.06
CA ILE A 353 -25.71 -11.81 -43.06
C ILE A 353 -26.97 -11.76 -43.94
N ARG A 354 -27.67 -10.62 -43.99
CA ARG A 354 -28.96 -10.47 -44.68
C ARG A 354 -28.84 -9.98 -46.13
N VAL A 355 -27.87 -9.10 -46.38
CA VAL A 355 -27.60 -8.43 -47.65
C VAL A 355 -26.30 -9.00 -48.16
N ASP A 356 -26.39 -9.84 -49.18
CA ASP A 356 -25.26 -10.44 -49.87
C ASP A 356 -24.41 -9.32 -50.51
N LEU A 357 -23.40 -8.81 -49.79
CA LEU A 357 -22.52 -7.72 -50.24
C LEU A 357 -21.80 -8.04 -51.56
N THR A 358 -21.78 -9.30 -51.98
CA THR A 358 -21.31 -9.68 -53.32
C THR A 358 -22.18 -9.12 -54.45
N SER A 359 -23.48 -8.85 -54.20
CA SER A 359 -24.38 -8.24 -55.18
C SER A 359 -24.21 -6.72 -55.34
N VAL A 360 -23.59 -6.05 -54.36
CA VAL A 360 -23.42 -4.59 -54.32
C VAL A 360 -22.01 -4.16 -54.73
N ILE A 361 -20.97 -4.91 -54.33
CA ILE A 361 -19.56 -4.55 -54.62
C ILE A 361 -19.10 -5.07 -55.98
N PHE A 362 -19.62 -6.22 -56.43
CA PHE A 362 -19.39 -6.76 -57.77
C PHE A 362 -20.73 -6.91 -58.48
N PRO A 363 -21.31 -5.83 -59.05
CA PRO A 363 -22.42 -6.02 -59.98
C PRO A 363 -21.89 -6.91 -61.10
N ARG A 364 -22.45 -8.12 -61.23
CA ARG A 364 -22.16 -8.99 -62.38
C ARG A 364 -22.43 -8.17 -63.63
N LYS A 365 -21.37 -7.74 -64.31
CA LYS A 365 -21.45 -7.14 -65.65
C LYS A 365 -22.22 -8.17 -66.49
N GLY A 366 -23.41 -7.79 -66.95
CA GLY A 366 -24.26 -8.69 -67.72
C GLY A 366 -23.46 -9.27 -68.89
N ARG A 367 -23.52 -10.61 -69.03
CA ARG A 367 -23.30 -11.23 -70.34
C ARG A 367 -24.48 -10.76 -71.21
N ASN A 368 -24.29 -9.65 -71.91
CA ASN A 368 -25.04 -9.37 -73.12
C ASN A 368 -24.44 -10.23 -74.24
N GLY A 369 -25.33 -10.87 -75.02
CA GLY A 369 -25.22 -11.47 -76.37
C GLY A 369 -23.87 -11.93 -76.89
N GLU A 370 -23.70 -13.07 -77.54
CA GLU A 370 -24.59 -14.03 -78.23
C GLU A 370 -23.96 -15.42 -78.13
#